data_AF-A0A353ZX50-F1
#
_entry.id   AF-A0A353ZX50-F1
#
_cell.length_a   1.000
_cell.length_b   1.000
_cell.length_c   1.000
_cell.angle_alpha   90.00
_cell.angle_beta   90.00
_cell.angle_gamma   90.00
#
_symmetry.space_group_name_H-M   'P 1'
#
loop_
_entity.id
_entity.type
_entity.pdbx_description
1 polymer ?
#
loop_
_entity_poly.entity_id
_entity_poly.type
_entity_poly.pdbx_seq_one_letter_code
_entity_poly.pdbx_strand_id
1 'polypeptide(L)'
;MKWLEQAPRVDTAVQFGRPWAQGELDAAEVPNVTISDPVLAHEARPLAYWPDGTVKWTAHAVLVPAGTEAEVLEPSLATDVTGLPSRPLAVSDGGGIRVDTGAFAVTIAAGAKNSGSAALTDAFVAPDGRQLGDALRLVVNAPDAQASVES
;
A
#
# COMPACT_ATOMS: atom_id res chain seq x y z
N MET A 1 4.30 -1.01 -20.35
CA MET A 1 3.16 -0.66 -19.48
C MET A 1 2.42 0.57 -20.02
N LYS A 2 1.17 0.85 -19.61
CA LYS A 2 0.46 2.11 -19.92
C LYS A 2 -0.59 2.45 -18.85
N TRP A 3 -0.97 3.71 -18.74
CA TRP A 3 -2.16 4.10 -17.97
C TRP A 3 -3.43 3.53 -18.62
N LEU A 4 -4.42 3.20 -17.79
CA LEU A 4 -5.74 2.78 -18.28
C LEU A 4 -6.43 3.93 -19.02
N GLU A 5 -6.28 5.15 -18.50
CA GLU A 5 -6.73 6.40 -19.10
C GLU A 5 -5.54 7.38 -19.20
N GLN A 6 -5.67 8.57 -18.60
CA GLN A 6 -4.62 9.57 -18.50
C GLN A 6 -3.77 9.33 -17.24
N ALA A 7 -2.57 9.93 -17.24
CA ALA A 7 -1.74 10.00 -16.03
C ALA A 7 -2.52 10.65 -14.87
N PRO A 8 -2.24 10.24 -13.62
CA PRO A 8 -2.92 10.79 -12.45
C PRO A 8 -2.69 12.30 -12.35
N ARG A 9 -3.75 13.05 -12.00
CA ARG A 9 -3.68 14.51 -11.86
C ARG A 9 -3.25 14.99 -10.47
N VAL A 10 -3.19 14.07 -9.52
CA VAL A 10 -2.78 14.26 -8.14
C VAL A 10 -1.93 13.07 -7.72
N ASP A 11 -1.13 13.22 -6.68
CA ASP A 11 -0.35 12.12 -6.12
C ASP A 11 -1.28 10.95 -5.78
N THR A 12 -1.00 9.78 -6.35
CA THR A 12 -1.91 8.63 -6.33
C THR A 12 -1.14 7.38 -5.96
N ALA A 13 -1.64 6.64 -4.98
CA ALA A 13 -1.16 5.29 -4.72
C ALA A 13 -1.69 4.34 -5.80
N VAL A 14 -0.80 3.65 -6.50
CA VAL A 14 -1.14 2.72 -7.58
C VAL A 14 -0.64 1.33 -7.23
N GLN A 15 -1.46 0.31 -7.54
CA GLN A 15 -1.07 -1.09 -7.49
C GLN A 15 -1.29 -1.76 -8.84
N PHE A 16 -0.31 -2.53 -9.29
CA PHE A 16 -0.39 -3.23 -10.57
C PHE A 16 0.41 -4.55 -10.52
N GLY A 17 0.16 -5.42 -11.49
CA GLY A 17 0.86 -6.69 -11.64
C GLY A 17 1.80 -6.68 -12.84
N ARG A 18 2.97 -7.32 -12.71
CA ARG A 18 3.87 -7.59 -13.83
C ARG A 18 4.06 -9.11 -13.99
N PRO A 19 3.76 -9.69 -15.17
CA PRO A 19 4.01 -11.11 -15.43
C PRO A 19 5.49 -11.34 -15.75
N TRP A 20 6.03 -12.49 -15.37
CA TRP A 20 7.39 -12.94 -15.69
C TRP A 20 7.35 -14.26 -16.44
N ALA A 21 8.24 -14.41 -17.42
CA ALA A 21 8.44 -15.67 -18.10
C ALA A 21 8.97 -16.73 -17.12
N GLN A 22 8.68 -17.99 -17.40
CA GLN A 22 9.16 -19.09 -16.58
C GLN A 22 10.69 -19.14 -16.60
N GLY A 23 11.31 -19.17 -15.41
CA GLY A 23 12.77 -19.11 -15.26
C GLY A 23 13.37 -17.69 -15.32
N GLU A 24 12.57 -16.63 -15.47
CA GLU A 24 13.08 -15.25 -15.62
C GLU A 24 13.47 -14.59 -14.28
N LEU A 25 12.73 -14.90 -13.20
CA LEU A 25 12.90 -14.25 -11.90
C LEU A 25 12.82 -15.27 -10.77
N ASP A 26 13.90 -15.38 -9.99
CA ASP A 26 13.90 -16.18 -8.78
C ASP A 26 13.17 -15.46 -7.64
N ALA A 27 12.50 -16.22 -6.77
CA ALA A 27 11.75 -15.65 -5.64
C ALA A 27 12.65 -14.83 -4.69
N ALA A 28 13.92 -15.22 -4.56
CA ALA A 28 14.91 -14.52 -3.74
C ALA A 28 15.36 -13.17 -4.33
N GLU A 29 15.11 -12.95 -5.62
CA GLU A 29 15.51 -11.74 -6.35
C GLU A 29 14.42 -10.68 -6.38
N VAL A 30 13.17 -11.01 -5.98
CA VAL A 30 12.05 -10.05 -5.93
C VAL A 30 12.39 -8.75 -5.16
N PRO A 31 13.11 -8.77 -4.02
CA PRO A 31 13.53 -7.55 -3.34
C PRO A 31 14.44 -6.63 -4.18
N ASN A 32 15.06 -7.14 -5.23
CA ASN A 32 15.93 -6.38 -6.15
C ASN A 32 15.16 -5.86 -7.38
N VAL A 33 13.86 -6.13 -7.48
CA VAL A 33 13.01 -5.58 -8.55
C VAL A 33 12.73 -4.12 -8.23
N THR A 34 13.07 -3.25 -9.17
CA THR A 34 12.90 -1.79 -9.06
C THR A 34 12.09 -1.26 -10.24
N ILE A 35 11.71 0.01 -10.16
CA ILE A 35 11.17 0.77 -11.28
C ILE A 35 12.21 1.79 -11.75
N SER A 36 11.99 2.39 -12.92
CA SER A 36 13.01 3.24 -13.57
C SER A 36 13.34 4.51 -12.77
N ASP A 37 12.40 5.01 -11.97
CA ASP A 37 12.65 6.12 -11.04
C ASP A 37 12.94 5.58 -9.62
N PRO A 38 14.20 5.56 -9.17
CA PRO A 38 14.58 5.03 -7.86
C PRO A 38 14.19 5.95 -6.69
N VAL A 39 13.68 7.16 -6.95
CA VAL A 39 13.25 8.09 -5.90
C VAL A 39 11.84 7.75 -5.40
N LEU A 40 11.02 7.10 -6.23
CA LEU A 40 9.66 6.74 -5.88
C LEU A 40 9.65 5.63 -4.82
N ALA A 41 8.78 5.79 -3.81
CA ALA A 41 8.55 4.74 -2.82
C ALA A 41 7.84 3.57 -3.52
N HIS A 42 8.60 2.50 -3.77
CA HIS A 42 8.18 1.31 -4.51
C HIS A 42 8.36 0.05 -3.65
N GLU A 43 7.34 -0.81 -3.66
CA GLU A 43 7.38 -2.15 -3.09
C GLU A 43 7.07 -3.19 -4.18
N ALA A 44 7.78 -4.31 -4.17
CA ALA A 44 7.50 -5.48 -5.01
C ALA A 44 7.32 -6.74 -4.14
N ARG A 45 6.33 -7.59 -4.47
CA ARG A 45 6.09 -8.88 -3.80
C ARG A 45 5.61 -9.94 -4.78
N PRO A 46 5.95 -11.22 -4.57
CA PRO A 46 5.44 -12.29 -5.43
C PRO A 46 3.93 -12.50 -5.21
N LEU A 47 3.19 -12.77 -6.28
CA LEU A 47 1.77 -13.12 -6.27
C LEU A 47 1.50 -14.56 -6.70
N ALA A 48 2.30 -15.07 -7.64
CA ALA A 48 2.16 -16.42 -8.16
C ALA A 48 3.50 -16.95 -8.66
N TYR A 49 3.62 -18.28 -8.71
CA TYR A 49 4.83 -18.98 -9.12
C TYR A 49 4.52 -19.94 -10.28
N TRP A 50 5.55 -20.23 -11.07
CA TRP A 50 5.56 -21.32 -12.03
C TRP A 50 5.85 -22.67 -11.33
N PRO A 51 5.64 -23.82 -12.00
CA PRO A 51 5.90 -25.14 -11.41
C PRO A 51 7.35 -25.40 -10.97
N ASP A 52 8.32 -24.68 -11.54
CA ASP A 52 9.74 -24.75 -11.15
C ASP A 52 10.08 -23.90 -9.91
N GLY A 53 9.12 -23.14 -9.38
CA GLY A 53 9.30 -22.26 -8.24
C GLY A 53 9.71 -20.82 -8.61
N THR A 54 9.99 -20.53 -9.88
CA THR A 54 10.26 -19.15 -10.33
C THR A 54 8.98 -18.31 -10.28
N VAL A 55 9.15 -17.00 -10.15
CA VAL A 55 8.01 -16.08 -10.02
C VAL A 55 7.29 -15.97 -11.36
N LYS A 56 5.96 -16.06 -11.32
CA LYS A 56 5.08 -15.87 -12.48
C LYS A 56 4.46 -14.48 -12.52
N TRP A 57 4.07 -13.96 -11.36
CA TRP A 57 3.52 -12.61 -11.22
C TRP A 57 4.08 -11.95 -9.98
N THR A 58 4.45 -10.68 -10.11
CA THR A 58 4.71 -9.78 -8.98
C THR A 58 3.59 -8.75 -8.86
N ALA A 59 3.26 -8.38 -7.63
CA ALA A 59 2.50 -7.18 -7.30
C ALA A 59 3.47 -6.05 -7.03
N HIS A 60 3.14 -4.85 -7.51
CA HIS A 60 3.87 -3.62 -7.29
C HIS A 60 2.94 -2.62 -6.61
N ALA A 61 3.47 -1.87 -5.63
CA ALA A 61 2.81 -0.73 -5.03
C ALA A 61 3.73 0.49 -5.12
N VAL A 62 3.21 1.61 -5.61
CA VAL A 62 3.98 2.85 -5.81
C VAL A 62 3.13 4.06 -5.43
N LEU A 63 3.72 5.03 -4.74
CA LEU A 63 3.15 6.38 -4.64
C LEU A 63 3.60 7.20 -5.84
N VAL A 64 2.68 7.48 -6.76
CA VAL A 64 2.96 8.08 -8.06
C VAL A 64 2.62 9.57 -8.04
N PRO A 65 3.58 10.48 -8.27
CA PRO A 65 3.31 11.91 -8.39
C PRO A 65 2.35 12.26 -9.53
N ALA A 66 1.70 13.41 -9.43
CA ALA A 66 0.88 13.93 -10.51
C ALA A 66 1.68 14.07 -11.83
N GLY A 67 1.09 13.61 -12.94
CA GLY A 67 1.68 13.74 -14.28
C GLY A 67 2.81 12.75 -14.59
N THR A 68 3.11 11.80 -13.70
CA THR A 68 4.11 10.76 -13.97
C THR A 68 3.68 9.86 -15.13
N GLU A 69 4.57 9.70 -16.10
CA GLU A 69 4.35 8.82 -17.26
C GLU A 69 4.42 7.33 -16.86
N ALA A 70 3.61 6.48 -17.49
CA ALA A 70 3.51 5.07 -17.10
C ALA A 70 4.81 4.28 -17.33
N GLU A 71 5.67 4.74 -18.23
CA GLU A 71 6.92 4.07 -18.60
C GLU A 71 7.92 4.06 -17.44
N VAL A 72 7.92 5.08 -16.58
CA VAL A 72 8.84 5.12 -15.43
C VAL A 72 8.50 4.07 -14.36
N LEU A 73 7.30 3.50 -14.42
CA LEU A 73 6.79 2.48 -13.50
C LEU A 73 7.08 1.06 -13.99
N GLU A 74 7.68 0.87 -15.16
CA GLU A 74 7.98 -0.46 -15.69
C GLU A 74 8.97 -1.19 -14.77
N PRO A 75 8.61 -2.35 -14.19
CA PRO A 75 9.48 -3.07 -13.28
C PRO A 75 10.59 -3.85 -14.00
N SER A 76 11.80 -3.75 -13.47
CA SER A 76 12.98 -4.47 -13.95
C SER A 76 13.84 -4.98 -12.81
N LEU A 77 14.57 -6.06 -13.04
CA LEU A 77 15.61 -6.50 -12.11
C LEU A 77 16.77 -5.49 -12.15
N ALA A 78 17.11 -4.92 -10.99
CA ALA A 78 18.20 -3.94 -10.93
C ALA A 78 19.54 -4.60 -11.30
N THR A 79 20.26 -4.01 -12.26
CA THR A 79 21.64 -4.40 -12.59
C THR A 79 22.67 -3.78 -11.64
N ASP A 80 22.34 -2.64 -11.01
CA ASP A 80 23.10 -1.99 -9.95
C ASP A 80 22.14 -1.56 -8.84
N VAL A 81 22.38 -2.03 -7.61
CA VAL A 81 21.52 -1.77 -6.43
C VAL A 81 21.80 -0.38 -5.82
N THR A 82 21.98 0.64 -6.66
CA THR A 82 22.20 2.03 -6.21
C THR A 82 20.89 2.82 -6.21
N GLY A 83 19.84 2.24 -5.63
CA GLY A 83 18.61 2.97 -5.31
C GLY A 83 18.83 3.80 -4.05
N LEU A 84 18.43 5.08 -4.06
CA LEU A 84 18.35 5.85 -2.82
C LEU A 84 17.36 5.14 -1.88
N PRO A 85 17.65 5.01 -0.58
CA PRO A 85 16.71 4.39 0.33
C PRO A 85 15.44 5.24 0.40
N SER A 86 14.34 4.74 -0.16
CA SER A 86 13.03 5.37 -0.01
C SER A 86 12.58 5.25 1.44
N ARG A 87 12.06 6.34 2.02
CA ARG A 87 11.49 6.33 3.37
C ARG A 87 10.30 5.36 3.41
N PRO A 88 10.24 4.41 4.36
CA PRO A 88 9.06 3.55 4.49
C PRO A 88 7.82 4.38 4.83
N LEU A 89 6.75 4.17 4.07
CA LEU A 89 5.47 4.86 4.30
C LEU A 89 4.68 4.22 5.43
N ALA A 90 4.89 2.94 5.72
CA ALA A 90 4.25 2.22 6.81
C ALA A 90 5.26 1.34 7.56
N VAL A 91 5.22 1.39 8.89
CA VAL A 91 6.08 0.59 9.76
C VAL A 91 5.23 -0.04 10.86
N SER A 92 5.45 -1.34 11.10
CA SER A 92 4.88 -2.05 12.25
C SER A 92 5.89 -2.09 13.37
N ASP A 93 5.50 -1.67 14.58
CA ASP A 93 6.38 -1.62 15.76
C ASP A 93 5.92 -2.58 16.89
N GLY A 94 4.99 -3.48 16.59
CA GLY A 94 4.38 -4.40 17.56
C GLY A 94 3.27 -3.78 18.41
N GLY A 95 3.15 -2.44 18.46
CA GLY A 95 2.03 -1.72 19.06
C GLY A 95 0.91 -1.38 18.07
N GLY A 96 1.24 -1.34 16.79
CA GLY A 96 0.33 -1.05 15.69
C GLY A 96 1.09 -0.86 14.38
N ILE A 97 0.41 -0.29 13.39
CA ILE A 97 0.99 0.13 12.11
C ILE A 97 0.97 1.66 12.08
N ARG A 98 2.15 2.28 12.08
CA ARG A 98 2.30 3.70 11.83
C ARG A 98 2.41 3.93 10.34
N VAL A 99 1.53 4.77 9.79
CA VAL A 99 1.54 5.21 8.39
C VAL A 99 1.90 6.68 8.35
N ASP A 100 2.86 7.06 7.51
CA ASP A 100 3.28 8.43 7.25
C ASP A 100 3.44 8.65 5.75
N THR A 101 2.48 9.34 5.15
CA THR A 101 2.42 9.62 3.71
C THR A 101 3.14 10.90 3.32
N GLY A 102 3.72 11.64 4.27
CA GLY A 102 4.23 13.00 4.07
C GLY A 102 3.14 14.08 4.04
N ALA A 103 1.89 13.73 3.72
CA ALA A 103 0.74 14.63 3.83
C ALA A 103 0.08 14.56 5.21
N PHE A 104 0.10 13.38 5.84
CA PHE A 104 -0.30 13.15 7.22
C PHE A 104 0.33 11.88 7.77
N ALA A 105 0.32 11.75 9.09
CA ALA A 105 0.64 10.52 9.79
C ALA A 105 -0.55 10.04 10.64
N VAL A 106 -0.69 8.72 10.75
CA VAL A 106 -1.72 8.06 11.57
C VAL A 106 -1.20 6.71 12.08
N THR A 107 -1.66 6.30 13.25
CA THR A 107 -1.37 4.96 13.80
C THR A 107 -2.65 4.13 13.82
N ILE A 108 -2.56 2.92 13.30
CA ILE A 108 -3.59 1.88 13.40
C ILE A 108 -3.16 0.94 14.51
N ALA A 109 -3.83 0.98 15.66
CA ALA A 109 -3.46 0.16 16.81
C ALA A 109 -3.72 -1.34 16.58
N ALA A 110 -2.86 -2.20 17.12
CA ALA A 110 -3.05 -3.66 17.06
C ALA A 110 -4.24 -4.11 17.92
N GLY A 111 -4.98 -5.12 17.45
CA GLY A 111 -6.34 -5.51 17.89
C GLY A 111 -6.58 -5.80 19.39
N ALA A 112 -5.56 -5.88 20.24
CA ALA A 112 -5.72 -5.99 21.70
C ALA A 112 -5.82 -4.62 22.42
N LYS A 113 -5.29 -3.53 21.83
CA LYS A 113 -5.41 -2.18 22.39
C LYS A 113 -6.75 -1.51 22.07
N ASN A 114 -7.51 -2.07 21.12
CA ASN A 114 -8.84 -1.59 20.74
C ASN A 114 -9.96 -2.28 21.54
N SER A 115 -9.65 -3.23 22.41
CA SER A 115 -10.66 -3.97 23.19
C SER A 115 -11.43 -3.11 24.20
N GLY A 116 -11.02 -1.84 24.40
CA GLY A 116 -11.78 -0.82 25.15
C GLY A 116 -11.94 0.53 24.43
N SER A 117 -11.35 0.69 23.24
CA SER A 117 -11.48 1.90 22.41
C SER A 117 -12.15 1.53 21.10
N ALA A 118 -13.34 2.06 20.85
CA ALA A 118 -14.04 1.81 19.59
C ALA A 118 -13.38 2.49 18.37
N ALA A 119 -12.37 3.34 18.58
CA ALA A 119 -11.61 3.95 17.49
C ALA A 119 -10.64 2.94 16.86
N LEU A 120 -10.62 2.91 15.52
CA LEU A 120 -9.73 2.08 14.70
C LEU A 120 -8.33 2.69 14.55
N THR A 121 -8.23 4.00 14.76
CA THR A 121 -6.98 4.77 14.60
C THR A 121 -6.83 5.80 15.68
N ASP A 122 -5.60 6.22 15.89
CA ASP A 122 -5.28 7.46 16.60
C ASP A 122 -5.63 8.71 15.74
N ALA A 123 -5.17 9.88 16.18
CA ALA A 123 -5.32 11.13 15.44
C ALA A 123 -4.53 11.11 14.11
N PHE A 124 -5.13 11.72 13.09
CA PHE A 124 -4.46 12.10 11.86
C PHE A 124 -3.74 13.43 12.10
N VAL A 125 -2.43 13.45 11.86
CA VAL A 125 -1.57 14.61 12.17
C VAL A 125 -0.86 15.06 10.90
N ALA A 126 -0.99 16.35 10.56
CA ALA A 126 -0.25 16.96 9.45
C ALA A 126 1.24 17.18 9.82
N PRO A 127 2.12 17.39 8.83
CA PRO A 127 3.56 17.63 9.08
C PRO A 127 3.85 18.85 9.97
N ASP A 128 2.95 19.84 9.99
CA ASP A 128 3.02 21.04 10.84
C ASP A 128 2.55 20.79 12.29
N GLY A 129 2.18 19.55 12.63
CA GLY A 129 1.67 19.15 13.94
C GLY A 129 0.17 19.38 14.16
N ARG A 130 -0.54 19.93 13.17
CA ARG A 130 -1.98 20.15 13.28
C ARG A 130 -2.74 18.82 13.22
N GLN A 131 -3.66 18.62 14.16
CA GLN A 131 -4.60 17.50 14.10
C GLN A 131 -5.65 17.76 13.02
N LEU A 132 -5.78 16.82 12.09
CA LEU A 132 -6.72 16.86 10.96
C LEU A 132 -8.04 16.16 11.28
N GLY A 133 -8.00 15.18 12.18
CA GLY A 133 -9.14 14.38 12.62
C GLY A 133 -8.69 13.27 13.57
N ASP A 134 -9.61 12.57 14.19
CA ASP A 134 -9.32 11.42 15.05
C ASP A 134 -10.49 10.44 15.09
N ALA A 135 -10.33 9.39 15.92
CA ALA A 135 -11.40 8.49 16.32
C ALA A 135 -12.19 7.87 15.17
N LEU A 136 -11.51 7.43 14.11
CA LEU A 136 -12.14 6.70 13.00
C LEU A 136 -12.90 5.49 13.55
N ARG A 137 -14.19 5.39 13.27
CA ARG A 137 -15.07 4.32 13.79
C ARG A 137 -15.89 3.71 12.68
N LEU A 138 -16.10 2.41 12.75
CA LEU A 138 -17.15 1.75 11.99
C LEU A 138 -18.47 1.92 12.74
N VAL A 139 -19.48 2.50 12.09
CA VAL A 139 -20.83 2.67 12.65
C VAL A 139 -21.78 1.80 11.84
N VAL A 140 -22.59 1.00 12.55
CA VAL A 140 -23.64 0.18 11.95
C VAL A 140 -24.97 0.59 12.55
N ASN A 141 -25.97 0.80 11.70
CA ASN A 141 -27.35 1.01 12.11
C ASN A 141 -28.20 -0.10 11.46
N ALA A 142 -28.88 -0.89 12.28
CA ALA A 142 -29.80 -1.92 11.85
C ALA A 142 -31.16 -1.65 12.49
N PRO A 143 -32.25 -1.55 11.71
CA PRO A 143 -33.59 -1.39 12.28
C PRO A 143 -33.98 -2.66 13.05
N ASP A 144 -34.75 -2.50 14.13
CA ASP A 144 -35.33 -3.63 14.85
C ASP A 144 -36.28 -4.41 13.93
N ALA A 145 -36.21 -5.74 13.97
CA ALA A 145 -37.23 -6.56 13.34
C ALA A 145 -38.56 -6.34 14.07
N GLN A 146 -39.57 -5.80 13.38
CA GLN A 146 -40.92 -5.76 13.91
C GLN A 146 -41.38 -7.20 14.14
N ALA A 147 -41.49 -7.61 15.40
CA ALA A 147 -42.19 -8.83 15.74
C ALA A 147 -43.68 -8.63 15.43
N SER A 148 -44.14 -9.20 14.33
CA SER A 148 -45.57 -9.32 14.02
C SER A 148 -46.22 -10.12 15.14
N VAL A 149 -46.93 -9.46 16.05
CA VAL A 149 -47.85 -10.13 16.97
C VAL A 149 -49.13 -10.38 16.18
N GLU A 150 -49.28 -11.59 15.62
CA GLU A 150 -50.57 -12.04 15.10
C GLU A 150 -51.59 -12.12 16.23
N SER A 151 -52.82 -11.66 15.94
CA SER A 151 -53.94 -11.47 16.87
C SER A 151 -54.77 -12.73 17.08
#